data_AF-A0AAJ7E9N0-F1
#
_entry.id   AF-A0AAJ7E9N0-F1
#
_cell.length_a   1.000
_cell.length_b   1.000
_cell.length_c   1.000
_cell.angle_alpha   90.00
_cell.angle_beta   90.00
_cell.angle_gamma   90.00
#
_symmetry.space_group_name_H-M   'P 1'
#
loop_
_entity.id
_entity.type
_entity.pdbx_description
1 polymer ?
#
loop_
_entity_poly.entity_id
_entity_poly.type
_entity_poly.pdbx_seq_one_letter_code
_entity_poly.pdbx_strand_id
1 'polypeptide(L)'
;MKEIRSYARGWWMVLIVATLAGLVESDAVSLYNSQLKQIVTSSTLKWTTLKKEAMENYVTGVDSPQGPIYLCRSRHEGDMLLGLLKSDYKSCAIAGTKNYEIFEVLENIENASLLIWKPWGKYHAKPSGAVTIDSSVDSAFIGRMKADGAYSHYIGRINYDSTIGHLITFDDQNNELVENSGEILVEIEPISYRIENVHVDAETEHIRQTDPQVFEERILRNEDETGATVTTEIEYKYNYSISWGHGHGIAIGLNTTIVLSDGTVLPQIEWANPYTEEKKELYKLEKYLEPGTACNVTFRGYYTNKDVQYTGKLITNYKENAPRSRPMRGERIENTVEVEAVYGEIYYLVNNTLVPTTTTTTTTTTTTTTTPPPQTAPPAPEENDIASPMKKMNSGEIDSNDMMGDSSEGMVKAAKEDNINRSVVGGLGSKPNAATAQVITTALFIPVFALLI
;
A
#
# COMPACT_ATOMS: atom_id res chain seq x y z
N MET A 1 32.11 -42.63 54.52
CA MET A 1 31.56 -43.99 54.42
C MET A 1 30.15 -43.98 55.01
N LYS A 2 29.17 -44.57 54.31
CA LYS A 2 27.74 -44.74 54.63
C LYS A 2 26.86 -43.50 54.42
N GLU A 3 26.27 -43.38 53.23
CA GLU A 3 24.99 -43.97 52.76
C GLU A 3 23.83 -42.98 53.00
N ILE A 4 23.42 -42.29 51.94
CA ILE A 4 22.11 -41.60 51.88
C ILE A 4 21.26 -42.42 50.92
N ARG A 5 20.32 -43.18 51.49
CA ARG A 5 19.26 -43.89 50.77
C ARG A 5 18.08 -42.96 50.49
N SER A 6 17.50 -43.23 49.33
CA SER A 6 16.32 -42.62 48.72
C SER A 6 15.02 -42.86 49.48
N TYR A 7 14.04 -41.97 49.28
CA TYR A 7 12.76 -42.23 48.60
C TYR A 7 11.73 -41.16 49.01
N ALA A 8 11.38 -40.26 48.10
CA ALA A 8 10.08 -39.59 48.09
C ALA A 8 9.66 -39.43 46.62
N ARG A 9 8.80 -40.35 46.19
CA ARG A 9 8.15 -40.36 44.87
C ARG A 9 7.13 -39.21 44.83
N GLY A 10 7.44 -38.15 44.08
CA GLY A 10 6.46 -37.18 43.63
C GLY A 10 5.82 -37.66 42.33
N TRP A 11 4.57 -38.13 42.41
CA TRP A 11 3.70 -38.33 41.26
C TRP A 11 3.41 -36.97 40.60
N TRP A 12 3.96 -36.73 39.42
CA TRP A 12 3.47 -35.68 38.53
C TRP A 12 2.30 -36.25 37.73
N MET A 13 1.08 -35.89 38.15
CA MET A 13 -0.11 -35.98 37.31
C MET A 13 0.08 -35.03 36.12
N VAL A 14 0.35 -35.58 34.94
CA VAL A 14 0.18 -34.87 33.67
C VAL A 14 -1.33 -34.81 33.42
N LEU A 15 -1.95 -33.71 33.87
CA LEU A 15 -3.27 -33.31 33.42
C LEU A 15 -3.14 -32.90 31.95
N ILE A 16 -3.46 -33.83 31.04
CA ILE A 16 -3.77 -33.52 29.65
C ILE A 16 -5.07 -32.72 29.69
N VAL A 17 -4.94 -31.39 29.68
CA VAL A 17 -6.04 -30.52 29.29
C VAL A 17 -6.26 -30.82 27.81
N ALA A 18 -7.27 -31.64 27.53
CA ALA A 18 -7.86 -31.70 26.21
C ALA A 18 -8.41 -30.30 25.92
N THR A 19 -7.59 -29.45 25.31
CA THR A 19 -8.10 -28.33 24.54
C THR A 19 -9.06 -28.95 23.54
N LEU A 20 -10.37 -28.75 23.75
CA LEU A 20 -11.31 -28.75 22.65
C LEU A 20 -10.70 -27.78 21.64
N ALA A 21 -10.04 -28.33 20.62
CA ALA A 21 -9.99 -27.69 19.34
C ALA A 21 -11.47 -27.52 18.98
N GLY A 22 -12.02 -26.34 19.23
CA GLY A 22 -13.17 -25.91 18.46
C GLY A 22 -12.77 -26.18 17.02
N LEU A 23 -13.56 -26.98 16.32
CA LEU A 23 -13.47 -27.05 14.87
C LEU A 23 -13.50 -25.60 14.42
N VAL A 24 -12.34 -25.07 14.02
CA VAL A 24 -12.25 -23.78 13.37
C VAL A 24 -13.03 -24.03 12.09
N GLU A 25 -14.28 -23.58 12.09
CA GLU A 25 -15.10 -23.50 10.91
C GLU A 25 -14.28 -22.65 9.94
N SER A 26 -13.76 -23.28 8.89
CA SER A 26 -12.91 -22.54 7.96
C SER A 26 -13.82 -21.67 7.12
N ASP A 27 -13.91 -20.40 7.50
CA ASP A 27 -14.51 -19.32 6.70
C ASP A 27 -13.85 -19.21 5.31
N ALA A 28 -12.71 -19.86 5.11
CA ALA A 28 -11.98 -19.93 3.86
C ALA A 28 -12.79 -20.61 2.74
N VAL A 29 -12.80 -19.98 1.57
CA VAL A 29 -13.23 -20.62 0.31
C VAL A 29 -12.02 -21.25 -0.35
N SER A 30 -12.21 -22.40 -0.97
CA SER A 30 -11.12 -23.08 -1.69
C SER A 30 -11.32 -23.08 -3.20
N LEU A 31 -10.21 -23.05 -3.92
CA LEU A 31 -10.12 -22.99 -5.38
C LEU A 31 -9.29 -24.17 -5.88
N TYR A 32 -9.59 -24.67 -7.06
CA TYR A 32 -8.70 -25.63 -7.72
C TYR A 32 -7.55 -24.95 -8.44
N ASN A 33 -6.32 -25.35 -8.16
CA ASN A 33 -5.14 -24.94 -8.92
C ASN A 33 -4.79 -26.04 -9.93
N SER A 34 -4.92 -25.76 -11.23
CA SER A 34 -4.68 -26.78 -12.27
C SER A 34 -3.21 -27.13 -12.47
N GLN A 35 -2.28 -26.22 -12.13
CA GLN A 35 -0.84 -26.45 -12.26
C GLN A 35 -0.33 -27.42 -11.19
N LEU A 36 -0.76 -27.18 -9.94
CA LEU A 36 -0.41 -27.99 -8.77
C LEU A 36 -1.32 -29.21 -8.61
N LYS A 37 -2.44 -29.27 -9.35
CA LYS A 37 -3.49 -30.31 -9.26
C LYS A 37 -4.03 -30.48 -7.84
N GLN A 38 -4.16 -29.39 -7.09
CA GLN A 38 -4.58 -29.40 -5.70
C GLN A 38 -5.59 -28.29 -5.41
N ILE A 39 -6.27 -28.41 -4.28
CA ILE A 39 -7.13 -27.36 -3.73
C ILE A 39 -6.25 -26.37 -2.96
N VAL A 40 -6.47 -25.07 -3.18
CA VAL A 40 -5.79 -23.95 -2.53
C VAL A 40 -6.81 -23.01 -1.92
N THR A 41 -6.42 -22.23 -0.91
CA THR A 41 -7.32 -21.27 -0.26
C THR A 41 -7.37 -19.96 -1.06
N SER A 42 -8.58 -19.45 -1.33
CA SER A 42 -8.77 -18.10 -1.85
C SER A 42 -8.48 -17.06 -0.77
N SER A 43 -7.81 -15.97 -1.14
CA SER A 43 -7.61 -14.80 -0.28
C SER A 43 -8.65 -13.70 -0.50
N THR A 44 -9.56 -13.87 -1.46
CA THR A 44 -10.57 -12.86 -1.85
C THR A 44 -11.99 -13.35 -1.62
N LEU A 45 -12.20 -14.65 -1.44
CA LEU A 45 -13.49 -15.26 -1.19
C LEU A 45 -13.56 -15.86 0.22
N LYS A 46 -14.71 -15.70 0.86
CA LYS A 46 -15.00 -16.36 2.14
C LYS A 46 -16.45 -16.79 2.23
N TRP A 47 -16.69 -17.81 3.04
CA TRP A 47 -18.01 -18.16 3.53
C TRP A 47 -18.25 -17.41 4.83
N THR A 48 -19.39 -16.74 4.95
CA THR A 48 -19.68 -15.94 6.13
C THR A 48 -21.15 -15.97 6.52
N THR A 49 -21.45 -15.49 7.71
CA THR A 49 -22.82 -15.26 8.14
C THR A 49 -23.44 -14.09 7.39
N LEU A 50 -24.74 -14.16 7.15
CA LEU A 50 -25.47 -13.12 6.44
C LEU A 50 -25.44 -11.80 7.24
N LYS A 51 -24.95 -10.74 6.60
CA LYS A 51 -24.90 -9.36 7.09
C LYS A 51 -25.55 -8.46 6.04
N LYS A 52 -26.59 -7.73 6.44
CA LYS A 52 -27.35 -6.86 5.54
C LYS A 52 -26.51 -5.73 4.93
N GLU A 53 -25.44 -5.33 5.61
CA GLU A 53 -24.51 -4.28 5.17
C GLU A 53 -23.59 -4.75 4.02
N ALA A 54 -23.38 -6.06 3.87
CA ALA A 54 -22.43 -6.64 2.90
C ALA A 54 -23.12 -7.27 1.68
N MET A 55 -24.42 -6.98 1.46
CA MET A 55 -25.22 -7.60 0.40
C MET A 55 -24.68 -7.39 -1.01
N GLU A 56 -23.98 -6.28 -1.24
CA GLU A 56 -23.32 -5.97 -2.52
C GLU A 56 -22.08 -6.82 -2.80
N ASN A 57 -21.49 -7.43 -1.76
CA ASN A 57 -20.31 -8.28 -1.85
C ASN A 57 -20.66 -9.76 -1.99
N TYR A 58 -21.92 -10.14 -1.79
CA TYR A 58 -22.34 -11.53 -1.92
C TYR A 58 -22.43 -11.99 -3.38
N VAL A 59 -21.99 -13.22 -3.62
CA VAL A 59 -21.94 -13.78 -4.95
C VAL A 59 -23.35 -14.17 -5.39
N THR A 60 -23.82 -13.50 -6.43
CA THR A 60 -25.12 -13.82 -7.06
C THR A 60 -24.98 -15.11 -7.86
N GLY A 61 -25.76 -16.11 -7.49
CA GLY A 61 -25.82 -17.37 -8.24
C GLY A 61 -26.81 -17.28 -9.40
N VAL A 62 -27.97 -16.70 -9.12
CA VAL A 62 -29.16 -16.71 -9.97
C VAL A 62 -29.85 -15.36 -9.93
N ASP A 63 -30.38 -14.95 -11.08
CA ASP A 63 -31.25 -13.80 -11.19
C ASP A 63 -32.70 -14.26 -11.15
N SER A 64 -33.53 -13.55 -10.38
CA SER A 64 -34.97 -13.78 -10.31
C SER A 64 -35.74 -12.48 -10.55
N PRO A 65 -37.03 -12.54 -10.93
CA PRO A 65 -37.87 -11.35 -11.05
C PRO A 65 -37.97 -10.52 -9.77
N GLN A 66 -37.75 -11.14 -8.60
CA GLN A 66 -37.80 -10.52 -7.28
C GLN A 66 -36.45 -9.93 -6.82
N GLY A 67 -35.38 -10.14 -7.60
CA GLY A 67 -34.03 -9.68 -7.27
C GLY A 67 -32.96 -10.78 -7.35
N PRO A 68 -31.69 -10.45 -7.03
CA PRO A 68 -30.61 -11.42 -7.04
C PRO A 68 -30.77 -12.46 -5.92
N ILE A 69 -30.48 -13.71 -6.25
CA ILE A 69 -30.44 -14.85 -5.33
C ILE A 69 -28.96 -15.24 -5.14
N TYR A 70 -28.52 -15.23 -3.89
CA TYR A 70 -27.11 -15.44 -3.53
C TYR A 70 -26.81 -16.91 -3.28
N LEU A 71 -25.53 -17.27 -3.47
CA LEU A 71 -25.03 -18.60 -3.15
C LEU A 71 -24.88 -18.77 -1.63
N CYS A 72 -25.45 -19.83 -1.09
CA CYS A 72 -25.29 -20.20 0.31
C CYS A 72 -24.86 -21.66 0.44
N ARG A 73 -24.34 -22.02 1.60
CA ARG A 73 -24.11 -23.41 1.97
C ARG A 73 -24.59 -23.68 3.39
N SER A 74 -24.99 -24.92 3.65
CA SER A 74 -25.35 -25.36 5.00
C SER A 74 -24.84 -26.76 5.26
N ARG A 75 -24.63 -27.08 6.54
CA ARG A 75 -24.11 -28.37 6.97
C ARG A 75 -25.26 -29.36 7.17
N HIS A 76 -25.18 -30.52 6.51
CA HIS A 76 -26.12 -31.61 6.71
C HIS A 76 -25.37 -32.92 6.90
N GLU A 77 -25.62 -33.60 8.03
CA GLU A 77 -25.00 -34.89 8.37
C GLU A 77 -23.46 -34.91 8.32
N GLY A 78 -22.83 -33.74 8.47
CA GLY A 78 -21.37 -33.57 8.43
C GLY A 78 -20.85 -32.93 7.14
N ASP A 79 -21.62 -33.00 6.05
CA ASP A 79 -21.22 -32.49 4.74
C ASP A 79 -21.72 -31.06 4.51
N MET A 80 -20.93 -30.26 3.79
CA MET A 80 -21.34 -28.94 3.34
C MET A 80 -22.09 -29.04 2.01
N LEU A 81 -23.35 -28.62 2.01
CA LEU A 81 -24.21 -28.66 0.84
C LEU A 81 -24.46 -27.25 0.31
N LEU A 82 -24.29 -27.10 -1.00
CA LEU A 82 -24.59 -25.86 -1.72
C LEU A 82 -26.11 -25.66 -1.85
N GLY A 83 -26.53 -24.41 -1.74
CA GLY A 83 -27.90 -24.00 -1.91
C GLY A 83 -28.05 -22.57 -2.42
N LEU A 84 -29.30 -22.13 -2.44
CA LEU A 84 -29.72 -20.78 -2.83
C LEU A 84 -30.32 -20.04 -1.64
N LEU A 85 -29.84 -18.84 -1.38
CA LEU A 85 -30.41 -17.98 -0.36
C LEU A 85 -31.73 -17.41 -0.89
N LYS A 86 -32.85 -17.82 -0.27
CA LYS A 86 -34.18 -17.34 -0.69
C LYS A 86 -34.28 -15.83 -0.61
N SER A 87 -35.20 -15.24 -1.38
CA SER A 87 -35.45 -13.80 -1.43
C SER A 87 -35.90 -13.20 -0.10
N ASP A 88 -36.35 -14.02 0.86
CA ASP A 88 -36.67 -13.58 2.22
C ASP A 88 -35.42 -13.46 3.12
N TYR A 89 -34.26 -13.90 2.64
CA TYR A 89 -32.96 -13.92 3.31
C TYR A 89 -32.96 -14.64 4.67
N LYS A 90 -33.88 -15.58 4.88
CA LYS A 90 -34.03 -16.32 6.15
C LYS A 90 -33.55 -17.75 6.09
N SER A 91 -33.48 -18.32 4.89
CA SER A 91 -33.13 -19.72 4.74
C SER A 91 -32.34 -20.00 3.46
N CYS A 92 -31.43 -20.96 3.58
CA CYS A 92 -30.72 -21.55 2.45
C CYS A 92 -31.52 -22.75 1.94
N ALA A 93 -32.00 -22.67 0.70
CA ALA A 93 -32.72 -23.74 0.01
C ALA A 93 -31.72 -24.70 -0.63
N ILE A 94 -31.82 -25.98 -0.30
CA ILE A 94 -30.97 -27.04 -0.82
C ILE A 94 -31.84 -28.06 -1.55
N ALA A 95 -31.26 -28.75 -2.53
CA ALA A 95 -31.91 -29.85 -3.25
C ALA A 95 -32.62 -30.84 -2.31
N GLY A 96 -33.79 -31.35 -2.72
CA GLY A 96 -34.59 -32.29 -1.92
C GLY A 96 -35.49 -31.65 -0.87
N THR A 97 -36.01 -30.43 -1.13
CA THR A 97 -36.99 -29.68 -0.30
C THR A 97 -36.54 -29.24 1.11
N LYS A 98 -35.25 -29.40 1.44
CA LYS A 98 -34.72 -29.01 2.75
C LYS A 98 -34.34 -27.53 2.76
N ASN A 99 -34.81 -26.80 3.77
CA ASN A 99 -34.43 -25.41 4.02
C ASN A 99 -33.70 -25.32 5.36
N TYR A 100 -32.57 -24.64 5.40
CA TYR A 100 -31.78 -24.47 6.62
C TYR A 100 -31.76 -23.00 7.04
N GLU A 101 -32.06 -22.76 8.31
CA GLU A 101 -31.97 -21.43 8.92
C GLU A 101 -30.54 -21.07 9.33
N ILE A 102 -29.70 -22.08 9.58
CA ILE A 102 -28.26 -21.93 9.84
C ILE A 102 -27.51 -22.18 8.55
N PHE A 103 -26.90 -21.14 7.99
CA PHE A 103 -26.21 -21.21 6.72
C PHE A 103 -25.13 -20.13 6.64
N GLU A 104 -24.24 -20.31 5.66
CA GLU A 104 -23.23 -19.35 5.27
C GLU A 104 -23.49 -18.88 3.85
N VAL A 105 -23.07 -17.66 3.53
CA VAL A 105 -23.21 -17.02 2.21
C VAL A 105 -21.82 -16.79 1.64
N LEU A 106 -21.68 -17.01 0.33
CA LEU A 106 -20.41 -16.75 -0.36
C LEU A 106 -20.22 -15.24 -0.55
N GLU A 107 -19.15 -14.70 0.04
CA GLU A 107 -18.77 -13.30 -0.07
C GLU A 107 -17.50 -13.13 -0.90
N ASN A 108 -17.53 -12.22 -1.87
CA ASN A 108 -16.37 -11.66 -2.52
C ASN A 108 -15.90 -10.45 -1.72
N ILE A 109 -14.87 -10.64 -0.91
CA ILE A 109 -14.41 -9.68 0.09
C ILE A 109 -14.03 -8.37 -0.60
N GLU A 110 -14.71 -7.28 -0.24
CA GLU A 110 -14.51 -5.95 -0.84
C GLU A 110 -14.60 -5.95 -2.38
N ASN A 111 -15.28 -6.96 -2.95
CA ASN A 111 -15.38 -7.20 -4.38
C ASN A 111 -13.99 -7.32 -5.06
N ALA A 112 -13.01 -7.89 -4.35
CA ALA A 112 -11.59 -7.91 -4.72
C ALA A 112 -11.26 -8.88 -5.87
N SER A 113 -12.06 -9.93 -6.09
CA SER A 113 -11.86 -10.86 -7.20
C SER A 113 -12.84 -10.68 -8.35
N LEU A 114 -12.46 -11.17 -9.53
CA LEU A 114 -13.36 -11.30 -10.67
C LEU A 114 -13.86 -12.74 -10.70
N LEU A 115 -15.16 -12.91 -10.44
CA LEU A 115 -15.85 -14.19 -10.57
C LEU A 115 -16.58 -14.23 -11.90
N ILE A 116 -16.37 -15.31 -12.66
CA ILE A 116 -17.09 -15.54 -13.91
C ILE A 116 -17.62 -16.96 -13.98
N TRP A 117 -18.73 -17.11 -14.68
CA TRP A 117 -19.27 -18.40 -15.06
C TRP A 117 -18.64 -18.82 -16.39
N LYS A 118 -17.87 -19.92 -16.38
CA LYS A 118 -17.26 -20.47 -17.60
C LYS A 118 -18.08 -21.64 -18.13
N PRO A 119 -18.24 -21.78 -19.46
CA PRO A 119 -18.86 -22.96 -20.04
C PRO A 119 -18.20 -24.26 -19.56
N TRP A 120 -19.04 -25.19 -19.14
CA TRP A 120 -18.63 -26.48 -18.59
C TRP A 120 -19.36 -27.62 -19.29
N GLY A 121 -18.67 -28.76 -19.42
CA GLY A 121 -19.23 -30.01 -19.92
C GLY A 121 -18.61 -31.18 -19.19
N LYS A 122 -19.30 -32.33 -19.18
CA LYS A 122 -18.89 -33.53 -18.44
C LYS A 122 -17.47 -34.05 -18.73
N TYR A 123 -16.89 -33.72 -19.88
CA TYR A 123 -15.53 -34.12 -20.26
C TYR A 123 -14.50 -32.98 -20.15
N HIS A 124 -14.91 -31.80 -19.67
CA HIS A 124 -13.98 -30.70 -19.42
C HIS A 124 -13.18 -30.97 -18.15
N ALA A 125 -11.86 -30.82 -18.24
CA ALA A 125 -11.00 -30.83 -17.07
C ALA A 125 -11.39 -29.72 -16.08
N LYS A 126 -11.05 -29.93 -14.80
CA LYS A 126 -11.23 -28.94 -13.72
C LYS A 126 -10.48 -27.65 -14.09
N PRO A 127 -11.15 -26.49 -14.28
CA PRO A 127 -10.47 -25.26 -14.62
C PRO A 127 -9.71 -24.68 -13.41
N SER A 128 -8.56 -24.05 -13.64
CA SER A 128 -7.88 -23.31 -12.57
C SER A 128 -8.76 -22.16 -12.07
N GLY A 129 -8.78 -21.95 -10.76
CA GLY A 129 -9.65 -20.98 -10.09
C GLY A 129 -11.09 -21.48 -9.88
N ALA A 130 -11.42 -22.73 -10.22
CA ALA A 130 -12.76 -23.26 -9.98
C ALA A 130 -13.10 -23.25 -8.49
N VAL A 131 -14.23 -22.64 -8.14
CA VAL A 131 -14.67 -22.45 -6.75
C VAL A 131 -15.28 -23.74 -6.22
N THR A 132 -14.81 -24.17 -5.05
CA THR A 132 -15.31 -25.36 -4.35
C THR A 132 -16.29 -25.00 -3.24
N ILE A 133 -17.19 -25.94 -2.93
CA ILE A 133 -18.19 -25.79 -1.87
C ILE A 133 -17.57 -25.97 -0.48
N ASP A 134 -16.55 -26.83 -0.39
CA ASP A 134 -15.85 -27.19 0.85
C ASP A 134 -14.33 -27.23 0.60
N SER A 135 -13.54 -27.38 1.67
CA SER A 135 -12.08 -27.43 1.62
C SER A 135 -11.51 -28.86 1.52
N SER A 136 -12.35 -29.89 1.40
CA SER A 136 -11.93 -31.28 1.25
C SER A 136 -11.38 -31.60 -0.15
N VAL A 137 -10.55 -32.64 -0.28
CA VAL A 137 -9.91 -33.02 -1.55
C VAL A 137 -10.93 -33.51 -2.59
N ASP A 138 -12.03 -34.09 -2.12
CA ASP A 138 -13.15 -34.57 -2.94
C ASP A 138 -14.26 -33.52 -3.08
N SER A 139 -13.93 -32.24 -2.81
CA SER A 139 -14.92 -31.18 -2.82
C SER A 139 -15.60 -31.01 -4.17
N ALA A 140 -16.91 -30.85 -4.08
CA ALA A 140 -17.75 -30.49 -5.19
C ALA A 140 -17.50 -29.03 -5.61
N PHE A 141 -17.58 -28.75 -6.91
CA PHE A 141 -17.46 -27.40 -7.45
C PHE A 141 -18.83 -26.73 -7.61
N ILE A 142 -18.85 -25.41 -7.54
CA ILE A 142 -20.07 -24.64 -7.77
C ILE A 142 -20.35 -24.57 -9.28
N GLY A 143 -21.51 -25.07 -9.69
CA GLY A 143 -21.96 -25.04 -11.07
C GLY A 143 -23.39 -24.54 -11.20
N ARG A 144 -23.80 -24.28 -12.44
CA ARG A 144 -25.19 -23.95 -12.76
C ARG A 144 -25.56 -24.35 -14.18
N MET A 145 -26.84 -24.51 -14.43
CA MET A 145 -27.42 -24.74 -15.76
C MET A 145 -28.45 -23.66 -16.05
N LYS A 146 -28.60 -23.28 -17.31
CA LYS A 146 -29.67 -22.36 -17.70
C LYS A 146 -31.03 -22.98 -17.35
N ALA A 147 -31.87 -22.22 -16.66
CA ALA A 147 -33.19 -22.69 -16.26
C ALA A 147 -34.22 -22.45 -17.38
N ASP A 148 -35.25 -23.29 -17.40
CA ASP A 148 -36.42 -23.14 -18.29
C ASP A 148 -37.56 -22.34 -17.64
N GLY A 149 -37.41 -22.00 -16.35
CA GLY A 149 -38.44 -21.42 -15.48
C GLY A 149 -38.30 -19.91 -15.22
N ALA A 150 -38.70 -19.50 -14.01
CA ALA A 150 -38.67 -18.10 -13.60
C ALA A 150 -37.27 -17.60 -13.23
N TYR A 151 -36.40 -18.50 -12.80
CA TYR A 151 -35.00 -18.22 -12.51
C TYR A 151 -34.15 -18.18 -13.78
N SER A 152 -33.05 -17.43 -13.76
CA SER A 152 -32.11 -17.42 -14.89
C SER A 152 -31.37 -18.75 -15.03
N HIS A 153 -31.05 -19.40 -13.90
CA HIS A 153 -30.28 -20.64 -13.83
C HIS A 153 -30.73 -21.52 -12.66
N TYR A 154 -30.54 -22.83 -12.79
CA TYR A 154 -30.57 -23.80 -11.70
C TYR A 154 -29.15 -23.98 -11.15
N ILE A 155 -28.95 -23.71 -9.86
CA ILE A 155 -27.66 -23.94 -9.20
C ILE A 155 -27.47 -25.43 -8.94
N GLY A 156 -26.22 -25.86 -9.00
CA GLY A 156 -25.85 -27.23 -8.73
C GLY A 156 -24.42 -27.38 -8.30
N ARG A 157 -24.07 -28.63 -8.05
CA ARG A 157 -22.72 -29.04 -7.70
C ARG A 157 -22.14 -29.90 -8.81
N ILE A 158 -20.86 -29.70 -9.09
CA ILE A 158 -20.12 -30.52 -10.05
C ILE A 158 -19.19 -31.43 -9.27
N ASN A 159 -19.45 -32.73 -9.35
CA ASN A 159 -18.58 -33.76 -8.78
C ASN A 159 -17.75 -34.38 -9.89
N TYR A 160 -16.46 -34.59 -9.65
CA TYR A 160 -15.59 -35.25 -10.62
C TYR A 160 -15.27 -36.67 -10.16
N ASP A 161 -15.74 -37.65 -10.93
CA ASP A 161 -15.27 -39.03 -10.83
C ASP A 161 -14.12 -39.22 -11.83
N SER A 162 -12.89 -39.20 -11.30
CA SER A 162 -11.65 -39.18 -12.08
C SER A 162 -11.60 -37.99 -13.06
N THR A 163 -11.86 -38.20 -14.35
CA THR A 163 -11.84 -37.18 -15.40
C THR A 163 -13.24 -36.78 -15.88
N ILE A 164 -14.28 -37.48 -15.45
CA ILE A 164 -15.65 -37.24 -15.85
C ILE A 164 -16.34 -36.44 -14.74
N GLY A 165 -16.86 -35.28 -15.10
CA GLY A 165 -17.64 -34.45 -14.19
C GLY A 165 -19.14 -34.69 -14.35
N HIS A 166 -19.84 -34.62 -13.24
CA HIS A 166 -21.29 -34.78 -13.13
C HIS A 166 -21.87 -33.54 -12.47
N LEU A 167 -22.64 -32.75 -13.23
CA LEU A 167 -23.37 -31.61 -12.70
C LEU A 167 -24.73 -32.11 -12.21
N ILE A 168 -25.03 -31.87 -10.93
CA ILE A 168 -26.33 -32.13 -10.33
C ILE A 168 -26.91 -30.79 -9.92
N THR A 169 -27.96 -30.34 -10.61
CA THR A 169 -28.69 -29.10 -10.30
C THR A 169 -30.02 -29.42 -9.62
N PHE A 170 -30.72 -28.40 -9.14
CA PHE A 170 -32.09 -28.54 -8.66
C PHE A 170 -33.02 -27.48 -9.23
N ASP A 171 -34.22 -27.89 -9.63
CA ASP A 171 -35.23 -27.03 -10.23
C ASP A 171 -35.99 -26.18 -9.18
N ASP A 172 -36.94 -25.37 -9.65
CA ASP A 172 -37.80 -24.53 -8.79
C ASP A 172 -38.64 -25.34 -7.78
N GLN A 173 -38.84 -26.64 -8.04
CA GLN A 173 -39.56 -27.58 -7.18
C GLN A 173 -38.61 -28.36 -6.24
N ASN A 174 -37.30 -28.09 -6.31
CA ASN A 174 -36.21 -28.78 -5.61
C ASN A 174 -36.00 -30.24 -6.04
N ASN A 175 -36.42 -30.61 -7.25
CA ASN A 175 -36.08 -31.91 -7.84
C ASN A 175 -34.64 -31.88 -8.34
N GLU A 176 -33.86 -32.93 -8.06
CA GLU A 176 -32.51 -33.06 -8.58
C GLU A 176 -32.52 -33.42 -10.08
N LEU A 177 -31.71 -32.71 -10.85
CA LEU A 177 -31.52 -32.91 -12.29
C LEU A 177 -30.05 -33.21 -12.57
N VAL A 178 -29.80 -34.27 -13.33
CA VAL A 178 -28.45 -34.65 -13.77
C VAL A 178 -28.18 -34.05 -15.14
N GLU A 179 -27.18 -33.18 -15.19
CA GLU A 179 -26.86 -32.36 -16.35
C GLU A 179 -25.51 -32.78 -16.98
N ASN A 180 -25.44 -32.72 -18.30
CA ASN A 180 -24.23 -33.06 -19.06
C ASN A 180 -23.38 -31.84 -19.45
N SER A 181 -23.94 -30.64 -19.33
CA SER A 181 -23.32 -29.36 -19.64
C SER A 181 -23.82 -28.29 -18.68
N GLY A 182 -23.22 -27.11 -18.70
CA GLY A 182 -23.64 -25.99 -17.87
C GLY A 182 -22.53 -24.97 -17.77
N GLU A 183 -22.40 -24.37 -16.61
CA GLU A 183 -21.37 -23.41 -16.28
C GLU A 183 -20.74 -23.75 -14.93
N ILE A 184 -19.46 -23.42 -14.77
CA ILE A 184 -18.71 -23.57 -13.53
C ILE A 184 -18.24 -22.20 -13.06
N LEU A 185 -18.36 -21.93 -11.76
CA LEU A 185 -17.90 -20.68 -11.15
C LEU A 185 -16.38 -20.68 -11.03
N VAL A 186 -15.73 -19.65 -11.57
CA VAL A 186 -14.27 -19.52 -11.58
C VAL A 186 -13.85 -18.14 -11.07
N GLU A 187 -12.93 -18.13 -10.11
CA GLU A 187 -12.16 -16.95 -9.73
C GLU A 187 -11.02 -16.73 -10.72
N ILE A 188 -10.97 -15.55 -11.32
CA ILE A 188 -9.94 -15.18 -12.29
C ILE A 188 -8.79 -14.49 -11.57
N GLU A 189 -7.60 -15.07 -11.69
CA GLU A 189 -6.38 -14.49 -11.16
C GLU A 189 -6.00 -13.21 -11.93
N PRO A 190 -5.63 -12.14 -11.21
CA PRO A 190 -5.15 -10.91 -11.82
C PRO A 190 -3.71 -11.06 -12.35
N ILE A 191 -3.34 -10.19 -13.29
CA ILE A 191 -2.00 -10.18 -13.89
C ILE A 191 -1.14 -9.00 -13.44
N SER A 192 -1.77 -7.90 -13.03
CA SER A 192 -1.09 -6.71 -12.51
C SER A 192 -2.09 -5.79 -11.81
N TYR A 193 -1.55 -4.85 -11.04
CA TYR A 193 -2.32 -3.80 -10.39
C TYR A 193 -1.86 -2.42 -10.82
N ARG A 194 -2.76 -1.45 -10.70
CA ARG A 194 -2.44 -0.03 -10.77
C ARG A 194 -3.15 0.67 -9.62
N ILE A 195 -2.44 1.49 -8.87
CA ILE A 195 -3.04 2.33 -7.83
C ILE A 195 -3.01 3.77 -8.33
N GLU A 196 -4.18 4.40 -8.39
CA GLU A 196 -4.35 5.78 -8.85
C GLU A 196 -4.80 6.71 -7.73
N ASN A 197 -4.52 8.00 -7.91
CA ASN A 197 -4.93 9.07 -7.01
C ASN A 197 -4.53 8.80 -5.57
N VAL A 198 -3.30 8.30 -5.38
CA VAL A 198 -2.80 8.00 -4.04
C VAL A 198 -2.66 9.28 -3.24
N HIS A 199 -3.39 9.36 -2.13
CA HIS A 199 -3.32 10.43 -1.17
C HIS A 199 -2.75 9.90 0.15
N VAL A 200 -1.62 10.46 0.55
CA VAL A 200 -0.93 10.14 1.80
C VAL A 200 -1.50 11.03 2.90
N ASP A 201 -1.92 10.43 4.01
CA ASP A 201 -2.53 11.13 5.13
C ASP A 201 -1.47 11.62 6.13
N ALA A 202 -1.09 12.89 6.00
CA ALA A 202 -0.10 13.52 6.86
C ALA A 202 -0.48 13.53 8.35
N GLU A 203 -1.77 13.43 8.71
CA GLU A 203 -2.19 13.38 10.12
C GLU A 203 -1.83 12.06 10.78
N THR A 204 -1.65 11.00 9.99
CA THR A 204 -1.26 9.66 10.46
C THR A 204 0.25 9.43 10.42
N GLU A 205 1.03 10.43 10.02
CA GLU A 205 2.47 10.29 9.83
C GLU A 205 3.19 10.09 11.18
N HIS A 206 3.92 8.97 11.28
CA HIS A 206 4.79 8.66 12.39
C HIS A 206 6.23 8.59 11.89
N ILE A 207 7.07 9.44 12.45
CA ILE A 207 8.49 9.53 12.10
C ILE A 207 9.32 8.99 13.26
N ARG A 208 10.18 8.01 12.97
CA ARG A 208 11.18 7.50 13.90
C ARG A 208 12.57 7.79 13.33
N GLN A 209 13.38 8.50 14.09
CA GLN A 209 14.75 8.82 13.73
C GLN A 209 15.74 8.15 14.67
N THR A 210 16.84 7.65 14.12
CA THR A 210 17.97 7.17 14.90
C THR A 210 18.76 8.34 15.49
N ASP A 211 19.68 8.04 16.42
CA ASP A 211 20.71 9.00 16.80
C ASP A 211 21.54 9.44 15.56
N PRO A 212 22.07 10.67 15.55
CA PRO A 212 22.86 11.16 14.44
C PRO A 212 24.12 10.33 14.25
N GLN A 213 24.34 9.85 13.03
CA GLN A 213 25.56 9.18 12.63
C GLN A 213 26.44 10.11 11.81
N VAL A 214 27.71 10.22 12.17
CA VAL A 214 28.71 10.96 11.39
C VAL A 214 29.07 10.12 10.16
N PHE A 215 28.87 10.70 8.97
CA PHE A 215 29.25 10.10 7.69
C PHE A 215 30.69 10.47 7.32
N GLU A 216 31.04 11.76 7.44
CA GLU A 216 32.36 12.26 7.11
C GLU A 216 32.67 13.54 7.88
N GLU A 217 33.94 13.78 8.17
CA GLU A 217 34.43 15.06 8.68
C GLU A 217 35.35 15.69 7.63
N ARG A 218 35.13 16.97 7.36
CA ARG A 218 35.89 17.77 6.39
C ARG A 218 36.39 19.05 7.04
N ILE A 219 37.47 19.59 6.50
CA ILE A 219 37.96 20.91 6.90
C ILE A 219 37.88 21.80 5.68
N LEU A 220 37.04 22.84 5.75
CA LEU A 220 37.01 23.90 4.76
C LEU A 220 38.10 24.91 5.13
N ARG A 221 38.96 25.27 4.18
CA ARG A 221 40.11 26.14 4.42
C ARG A 221 40.18 27.21 3.33
N ASN A 222 40.40 28.45 3.73
CA ASN A 222 40.74 29.53 2.81
C ASN A 222 42.22 29.89 2.98
N GLU A 223 43.05 29.41 2.06
CA GLU A 223 44.48 29.72 1.98
C GLU A 223 44.76 30.92 1.05
N ASP A 224 43.73 31.48 0.42
CA ASP A 224 43.86 32.62 -0.48
C ASP A 224 44.04 33.92 0.30
N GLU A 225 44.57 34.96 -0.36
CA GLU A 225 44.82 36.28 0.23
C GLU A 225 43.53 37.12 0.42
N THR A 226 42.39 36.63 -0.08
CA THR A 226 41.08 37.31 -0.02
C THR A 226 40.00 36.40 0.56
N GLY A 227 39.05 36.97 1.31
CA GLY A 227 37.92 36.21 1.86
C GLY A 227 37.05 35.63 0.73
N ALA A 228 36.72 34.34 0.83
CA ALA A 228 36.04 33.60 -0.23
C ALA A 228 35.07 32.54 0.35
N THR A 229 34.05 32.20 -0.43
CA THR A 229 33.15 31.07 -0.13
C THR A 229 33.79 29.78 -0.57
N VAL A 230 34.34 29.03 0.38
CA VAL A 230 34.92 27.72 0.13
C VAL A 230 33.78 26.72 -0.05
N THR A 231 33.78 26.05 -1.20
CA THR A 231 32.78 25.05 -1.58
C THR A 231 33.43 23.69 -1.73
N THR A 232 32.80 22.64 -1.20
CA THR A 232 33.25 21.24 -1.35
C THR A 232 32.02 20.33 -1.38
N GLU A 233 32.10 19.21 -2.08
CA GLU A 233 31.00 18.25 -2.16
C GLU A 233 31.37 16.97 -1.40
N ILE A 234 30.40 16.38 -0.72
CA ILE A 234 30.49 15.08 -0.05
C ILE A 234 29.54 14.11 -0.76
N GLU A 235 30.07 12.99 -1.21
CA GLU A 235 29.27 11.87 -1.70
C GLU A 235 28.86 10.98 -0.53
N TYR A 236 27.57 10.73 -0.37
CA TYR A 236 27.06 9.77 0.59
C TYR A 236 26.14 8.77 -0.07
N LYS A 237 26.10 7.58 0.54
CA LYS A 237 25.37 6.42 0.03
C LYS A 237 24.44 5.91 1.11
N TYR A 238 23.23 5.57 0.72
CA TYR A 238 22.27 4.98 1.63
C TYR A 238 21.33 4.03 0.92
N ASN A 239 20.81 3.07 1.67
CA ASN A 239 19.81 2.13 1.17
C ASN A 239 18.44 2.76 1.37
N TYR A 240 17.85 3.24 0.28
CA TYR A 240 16.47 3.67 0.24
C TYR A 240 15.56 2.45 0.21
N SER A 241 14.50 2.44 1.00
CA SER A 241 13.47 1.41 0.91
C SER A 241 12.08 1.98 1.07
N ILE A 242 11.13 1.49 0.28
CA ILE A 242 9.73 1.86 0.38
C ILE A 242 8.84 0.62 0.24
N SER A 243 7.89 0.48 1.14
CA SER A 243 6.87 -0.57 1.15
C SER A 243 5.49 0.06 1.17
N TRP A 244 4.53 -0.57 0.49
CA TRP A 244 3.14 -0.12 0.37
C TRP A 244 2.15 -1.02 1.14
N GLY A 245 2.69 -1.91 1.98
CA GLY A 245 1.94 -2.79 2.85
C GLY A 245 1.38 -4.03 2.15
N HIS A 246 0.55 -4.77 2.90
CA HIS A 246 -0.15 -5.98 2.45
C HIS A 246 -1.65 -5.65 2.36
N GLY A 247 -2.08 -5.03 1.27
CA GLY A 247 -3.50 -4.71 1.08
C GLY A 247 -4.38 -5.97 1.01
N HIS A 248 -5.59 -5.90 1.57
CA HIS A 248 -6.52 -7.03 1.57
C HIS A 248 -6.99 -7.35 0.15
N GLY A 249 -7.11 -8.64 -0.20
CA GLY A 249 -7.57 -9.05 -1.53
C GLY A 249 -6.66 -8.61 -2.69
N ILE A 250 -5.34 -8.52 -2.45
CA ILE A 250 -4.32 -8.21 -3.46
C ILE A 250 -3.26 -9.32 -3.41
N ALA A 251 -3.04 -9.97 -4.55
CA ALA A 251 -2.01 -10.98 -4.70
C ALA A 251 -0.60 -10.38 -4.55
N ILE A 252 0.23 -11.04 -3.74
CA ILE A 252 1.62 -10.67 -3.48
C ILE A 252 2.48 -10.94 -4.73
N GLY A 253 3.50 -10.13 -4.96
CA GLY A 253 4.49 -10.35 -6.01
C GLY A 253 4.04 -9.95 -7.41
N LEU A 254 2.81 -9.45 -7.58
CA LEU A 254 2.35 -8.94 -8.87
C LEU A 254 2.85 -7.52 -9.12
N ASN A 255 3.18 -7.28 -10.37
CA ASN A 255 3.58 -5.97 -10.88
C ASN A 255 2.52 -4.92 -10.60
N THR A 256 2.93 -3.84 -9.92
CA THR A 256 2.06 -2.75 -9.49
C THR A 256 2.65 -1.41 -9.87
N THR A 257 1.85 -0.60 -10.58
CA THR A 257 2.18 0.79 -10.88
C THR A 257 1.44 1.72 -9.93
N ILE A 258 2.13 2.69 -9.36
CA ILE A 258 1.55 3.63 -8.39
C ILE A 258 1.58 5.03 -8.97
N VAL A 259 0.44 5.69 -8.96
CA VAL A 259 0.25 7.07 -9.42
C VAL A 259 -0.26 7.91 -8.27
N LEU A 260 0.57 8.85 -7.84
CA LEU A 260 0.26 9.81 -6.79
C LEU A 260 -0.83 10.79 -7.25
N SER A 261 -1.48 11.46 -6.29
CA SER A 261 -2.55 12.42 -6.57
C SER A 261 -2.10 13.63 -7.40
N ASP A 262 -0.81 13.94 -7.41
CA ASP A 262 -0.18 15.00 -8.22
C ASP A 262 0.10 14.54 -9.67
N GLY A 263 -0.20 13.28 -10.01
CA GLY A 263 0.09 12.68 -11.31
C GLY A 263 1.47 12.03 -11.42
N THR A 264 2.30 12.10 -10.38
CA THR A 264 3.64 11.49 -10.38
C THR A 264 3.51 9.97 -10.45
N VAL A 265 4.16 9.36 -11.44
CA VAL A 265 4.21 7.90 -11.61
C VAL A 265 5.47 7.37 -10.97
N LEU A 266 5.32 6.50 -9.97
CA LEU A 266 6.44 5.85 -9.30
C LEU A 266 6.96 4.67 -10.13
N PRO A 267 8.22 4.25 -9.90
CA PRO A 267 8.74 3.01 -10.46
C PRO A 267 7.82 1.83 -10.17
N GLN A 268 7.74 0.91 -11.13
CA GLN A 268 6.96 -0.30 -10.96
C GLN A 268 7.56 -1.16 -9.84
N ILE A 269 6.71 -1.65 -8.95
CA ILE A 269 7.09 -2.50 -7.83
C ILE A 269 6.39 -3.85 -7.91
N GLU A 270 6.90 -4.83 -7.17
CA GLU A 270 6.14 -6.04 -6.86
C GLU A 270 5.34 -5.81 -5.58
N TRP A 271 4.04 -6.10 -5.62
CA TRP A 271 3.18 -5.84 -4.46
C TRP A 271 3.64 -6.59 -3.21
N ALA A 272 3.54 -5.93 -2.05
CA ALA A 272 3.97 -6.41 -0.73
C ALA A 272 5.47 -6.75 -0.59
N ASN A 273 6.25 -6.61 -1.65
CA ASN A 273 7.71 -6.67 -1.59
C ASN A 273 8.26 -5.23 -1.45
N PRO A 274 9.04 -4.91 -0.41
CA PRO A 274 9.66 -3.61 -0.30
C PRO A 274 10.56 -3.33 -1.50
N TYR A 275 10.37 -2.19 -2.16
CA TYR A 275 11.32 -1.69 -3.12
C TYR A 275 12.57 -1.22 -2.37
N THR A 276 13.76 -1.59 -2.86
CA THR A 276 15.03 -1.21 -2.26
C THR A 276 16.00 -0.73 -3.33
N GLU A 277 16.68 0.39 -3.09
CA GLU A 277 17.64 0.98 -4.02
C GLU A 277 18.82 1.55 -3.23
N GLU A 278 20.06 1.28 -3.66
CA GLU A 278 21.24 2.00 -3.16
C GLU A 278 21.30 3.35 -3.86
N LYS A 279 20.97 4.42 -3.14
CA LYS A 279 21.07 5.79 -3.64
C LYS A 279 22.43 6.39 -3.32
N LYS A 280 22.93 7.19 -4.26
CA LYS A 280 24.18 7.96 -4.12
C LYS A 280 23.85 9.41 -4.40
N GLU A 281 24.08 10.26 -3.41
CA GLU A 281 23.76 11.68 -3.48
C GLU A 281 24.99 12.52 -3.14
N LEU A 282 25.03 13.74 -3.68
CA LEU A 282 26.08 14.72 -3.42
C LEU A 282 25.52 15.83 -2.53
N TYR A 283 26.11 16.02 -1.36
CA TYR A 283 25.80 17.15 -0.50
C TYR A 283 26.84 18.26 -0.68
N LYS A 284 26.37 19.46 -0.99
CA LYS A 284 27.24 20.63 -1.17
C LYS A 284 27.49 21.32 0.17
N LEU A 285 28.74 21.30 0.62
CA LEU A 285 29.23 22.10 1.73
C LEU A 285 29.73 23.44 1.22
N GLU A 286 29.20 24.54 1.78
CA GLU A 286 29.73 25.87 1.51
C GLU A 286 29.81 26.72 2.77
N LYS A 287 30.90 27.47 2.93
CA LYS A 287 31.07 28.44 4.02
C LYS A 287 31.97 29.58 3.57
N TYR A 288 31.58 30.81 3.91
CA TYR A 288 32.44 31.97 3.74
C TYR A 288 33.54 31.97 4.81
N LEU A 289 34.79 32.09 4.38
CA LEU A 289 35.97 32.07 5.22
C LEU A 289 36.88 33.26 4.86
N GLU A 290 37.35 33.97 5.89
CA GLU A 290 38.34 35.03 5.75
C GLU A 290 39.73 34.43 5.39
N PRO A 291 40.67 35.24 4.84
CA PRO A 291 42.01 34.77 4.50
C PRO A 291 42.71 34.08 5.69
N GLY A 292 43.32 32.92 5.44
CA GLY A 292 44.06 32.19 6.46
C GLY A 292 43.18 31.58 7.56
N THR A 293 41.89 31.35 7.30
CA THR A 293 40.96 30.73 8.24
C THR A 293 40.44 29.37 7.76
N ALA A 294 40.00 28.55 8.70
CA ALA A 294 39.44 27.24 8.46
C ALA A 294 38.25 26.95 9.37
N CYS A 295 37.40 26.02 8.95
CA CYS A 295 36.22 25.56 9.67
C CYS A 295 36.12 24.05 9.56
N ASN A 296 36.00 23.37 10.71
CA ASN A 296 35.69 21.94 10.74
C ASN A 296 34.21 21.74 10.43
N VAL A 297 33.89 20.81 9.55
CA VAL A 297 32.53 20.48 9.17
C VAL A 297 32.31 19.00 9.45
N THR A 298 31.37 18.71 10.33
CA THR A 298 30.92 17.35 10.60
C THR A 298 29.65 17.11 9.79
N PHE A 299 29.75 16.23 8.79
CA PHE A 299 28.60 15.80 8.00
C PHE A 299 27.98 14.57 8.66
N ARG A 300 26.74 14.71 9.12
CA ARG A 300 26.02 13.68 9.85
C ARG A 300 24.62 13.51 9.29
N GLY A 301 23.98 12.39 9.58
CA GLY A 301 22.58 12.21 9.25
C GLY A 301 21.86 11.23 10.15
N TYR A 302 20.56 11.18 9.96
CA TYR A 302 19.62 10.41 10.74
C TYR A 302 18.94 9.41 9.80
N TYR A 303 18.99 8.13 10.16
CA TYR A 303 18.13 7.15 9.49
C TYR A 303 16.70 7.41 9.93
N THR A 304 15.85 7.70 8.97
CA THR A 304 14.47 8.11 9.20
C THR A 304 13.55 7.02 8.64
N ASN A 305 12.75 6.44 9.53
CA ASN A 305 11.65 5.54 9.19
C ASN A 305 10.36 6.35 9.29
N LYS A 306 9.67 6.51 8.16
CA LYS A 306 8.38 7.18 8.05
C LYS A 306 7.31 6.13 7.80
N ASP A 307 6.30 6.14 8.64
CA ASP A 307 5.12 5.28 8.55
C ASP A 307 3.90 6.19 8.40
N VAL A 308 3.11 5.97 7.36
CA VAL A 308 1.97 6.83 7.03
C VAL A 308 0.88 6.05 6.31
N GLN A 309 -0.38 6.34 6.64
CA GLN A 309 -1.52 5.74 5.93
C GLN A 309 -1.75 6.46 4.60
N TYR A 310 -2.31 5.72 3.64
CA TYR A 310 -2.72 6.29 2.37
C TYR A 310 -4.07 5.74 1.93
N THR A 311 -4.72 6.50 1.06
CA THR A 311 -5.93 6.11 0.35
C THR A 311 -5.71 6.20 -1.15
N GLY A 312 -6.41 5.40 -1.94
CA GLY A 312 -6.31 5.45 -3.39
C GLY A 312 -7.36 4.59 -4.07
N LYS A 313 -7.30 4.55 -5.40
CA LYS A 313 -8.13 3.70 -6.23
C LYS A 313 -7.29 2.55 -6.78
N LEU A 314 -7.57 1.33 -6.33
CA LEU A 314 -6.97 0.12 -6.88
C LEU A 314 -7.67 -0.23 -8.18
N ILE A 315 -6.88 -0.49 -9.22
CA ILE A 315 -7.30 -1.05 -10.50
C ILE A 315 -6.63 -2.40 -10.65
N THR A 316 -7.44 -3.44 -10.79
CA THR A 316 -7.00 -4.82 -10.99
C THR A 316 -7.14 -5.18 -12.46
N ASN A 317 -6.03 -5.56 -13.09
CA ASN A 317 -6.00 -5.98 -14.48
C ASN A 317 -6.06 -7.50 -14.58
N TYR A 318 -6.84 -7.99 -15.54
CA TYR A 318 -7.04 -9.41 -15.79
C TYR A 318 -6.65 -9.76 -17.22
N LYS A 319 -6.21 -10.99 -17.44
CA LYS A 319 -5.97 -11.51 -18.79
C LYS A 319 -7.34 -11.65 -19.49
N GLU A 320 -7.52 -10.94 -20.60
CA GLU A 320 -8.71 -11.02 -21.48
C GLU A 320 -10.03 -10.50 -20.89
N ASN A 321 -10.01 -9.90 -19.69
CA ASN A 321 -11.20 -9.34 -19.07
C ASN A 321 -11.03 -7.84 -18.78
N ALA A 322 -12.15 -7.13 -18.68
CA ALA A 322 -12.12 -5.71 -18.33
C ALA A 322 -11.49 -5.50 -16.95
N PRO A 323 -10.69 -4.44 -16.77
CA PRO A 323 -10.13 -4.12 -15.46
C PRO A 323 -11.25 -3.75 -14.49
N ARG A 324 -11.06 -4.08 -13.22
CA ARG A 324 -11.98 -3.69 -12.14
C ARG A 324 -11.33 -2.65 -11.27
N SER A 325 -12.13 -1.76 -10.69
CA SER A 325 -11.62 -0.75 -9.77
C SER A 325 -12.39 -0.69 -8.47
N ARG A 326 -11.67 -0.48 -7.36
CA ARG A 326 -12.25 -0.29 -6.03
C ARG A 326 -11.42 0.70 -5.20
N PRO A 327 -12.02 1.39 -4.22
CA PRO A 327 -11.25 2.16 -3.26
C PRO A 327 -10.36 1.22 -2.44
N MET A 328 -9.18 1.69 -2.04
CA MET A 328 -8.28 0.98 -1.14
C MET A 328 -7.68 1.92 -0.11
N ARG A 329 -7.30 1.35 1.02
CA ARG A 329 -6.49 1.99 2.05
C ARG A 329 -5.31 1.09 2.36
N GLY A 330 -4.19 1.69 2.71
CA GLY A 330 -3.00 0.94 3.06
C GLY A 330 -2.05 1.76 3.91
N GLU A 331 -0.91 1.15 4.21
CA GLU A 331 0.16 1.72 5.02
C GLU A 331 1.42 1.77 4.16
N ARG A 332 2.09 2.92 4.16
CA ARG A 332 3.32 3.16 3.44
C ARG A 332 4.44 3.34 4.45
N ILE A 333 5.43 2.47 4.37
CA ILE A 333 6.63 2.54 5.21
C ILE A 333 7.82 2.91 4.31
N GLU A 334 8.46 4.02 4.62
CA GLU A 334 9.60 4.56 3.88
C GLU A 334 10.81 4.70 4.80
N ASN A 335 11.94 4.13 4.38
CA ASN A 335 13.24 4.27 5.02
C ASN A 335 14.12 5.16 4.16
N THR A 336 14.54 6.29 4.73
CA THR A 336 15.43 7.26 4.08
C THR A 336 16.49 7.76 5.05
N VAL A 337 17.41 8.58 4.57
CA VAL A 337 18.41 9.28 5.38
C VAL A 337 18.20 10.77 5.22
N GLU A 338 18.10 11.47 6.34
CA GLU A 338 18.09 12.94 6.38
C GLU A 338 19.49 13.39 6.83
N VAL A 339 20.15 14.23 6.01
CA VAL A 339 21.52 14.66 6.24
C VAL A 339 21.61 16.13 6.63
N GLU A 340 22.58 16.46 7.45
CA GLU A 340 22.90 17.84 7.82
C GLU A 340 24.41 18.06 7.95
N ALA A 341 24.85 19.28 7.68
CA ALA A 341 26.22 19.72 7.87
C ALA A 341 26.32 20.62 9.10
N VAL A 342 27.07 20.17 10.10
CA VAL A 342 27.34 20.96 11.31
C VAL A 342 28.69 21.65 11.15
N TYR A 343 28.65 22.98 11.02
CA TYR A 343 29.84 23.82 10.91
C TYR A 343 30.35 24.18 12.30
N GLY A 344 31.57 23.77 12.60
CA GLY A 344 32.29 24.16 13.80
C GLY A 344 32.75 25.61 13.76
N GLU A 345 33.40 26.02 14.84
CA GLU A 345 33.93 27.38 14.97
C GLU A 345 35.05 27.63 13.94
N ILE A 346 35.13 28.87 13.45
CA ILE A 346 36.16 29.28 12.51
C ILE A 346 37.44 29.56 13.31
N TYR A 347 38.57 29.02 12.85
CA TYR A 347 39.87 29.21 13.49
C TYR A 347 40.92 29.65 12.47
N TYR A 348 41.93 30.39 12.93
CA TYR A 348 43.07 30.79 12.10
C TYR A 348 43.99 29.60 11.84
N LEU A 349 44.40 29.39 10.58
CA LEU A 349 45.31 28.33 10.17
C LEU A 349 46.71 28.44 10.79
N VAL A 350 47.15 29.66 11.11
CA VAL A 350 48.52 29.95 11.58
C VAL A 350 48.74 29.48 13.02
N ASN A 351 47.72 29.59 13.87
CA ASN A 351 47.88 29.37 15.31
C ASN A 351 46.74 28.52 15.94
N ASN A 352 45.80 28.02 15.13
CA ASN A 352 44.62 27.27 15.57
C ASN A 352 43.79 27.99 16.66
N THR A 353 43.85 29.33 16.71
CA THR A 353 43.02 30.12 17.62
C THR A 353 41.70 30.46 16.97
N LEU A 354 40.65 30.53 17.78
CA LEU A 354 39.31 30.87 17.31
C LEU A 354 39.27 32.31 16.80
N VAL A 355 38.59 32.50 15.66
CA VAL A 355 38.33 33.84 15.13
C VAL A 355 37.31 34.52 16.05
N PRO A 356 37.60 35.74 16.56
CA PRO A 356 36.66 36.48 17.38
C PRO A 356 35.36 36.70 16.61
N THR A 357 34.28 36.05 17.04
CA THR A 357 32.98 36.22 16.41
C THR A 357 32.28 37.40 17.06
N THR A 358 32.10 38.49 16.33
CA THR A 358 31.40 39.68 16.84
C THR A 358 29.91 39.37 16.98
N THR A 359 29.46 39.07 18.20
CA THR A 359 28.03 38.90 18.48
C THR A 359 27.33 40.25 18.32
N THR A 360 26.53 40.42 17.26
CA THR A 360 25.77 41.65 17.06
C THR A 360 24.46 41.55 17.86
N THR A 361 24.41 42.12 19.06
CA THR A 361 23.17 42.22 19.84
C THR A 361 22.27 43.29 19.22
N THR A 362 21.20 42.89 18.54
CA THR A 362 20.20 43.83 18.01
C THR A 362 19.39 44.40 19.18
N THR A 363 19.66 45.65 19.58
CA THR A 363 18.84 46.35 20.58
C THR A 363 17.65 46.99 19.87
N THR A 364 16.44 46.49 20.13
CA THR A 364 15.20 47.06 19.60
C THR A 364 14.83 48.33 20.40
N THR A 365 15.01 49.51 19.82
CA THR A 365 14.58 50.77 20.42
C THR A 365 13.10 51.01 20.16
N THR A 366 12.27 50.99 21.20
CA THR A 366 10.83 51.32 21.12
C THR A 366 10.66 52.84 21.16
N THR A 367 10.28 53.47 20.06
CA THR A 367 9.87 54.89 20.02
C THR A 367 8.40 55.01 20.40
N THR A 368 8.11 55.63 21.55
CA THR A 368 6.76 55.98 21.98
C THR A 368 6.37 57.33 21.39
N THR A 369 5.40 57.35 20.49
CA THR A 369 4.83 58.58 19.94
C THR A 369 3.59 58.98 20.75
N THR A 370 3.70 60.04 21.55
CA THR A 370 2.57 60.64 22.27
C THR A 370 1.77 61.56 21.36
N THR A 371 0.49 61.20 21.13
CA THR A 371 -0.48 61.99 20.36
C THR A 371 -1.24 62.97 21.29
N PRO A 372 -1.42 64.25 20.93
CA PRO A 372 -2.24 65.19 21.70
C PRO A 372 -3.75 64.96 21.48
N PRO A 373 -4.60 65.34 22.46
CA PRO A 373 -6.02 65.02 22.46
C PRO A 373 -6.86 65.85 21.47
N PRO A 374 -7.98 65.30 20.97
CA PRO A 374 -8.83 65.95 19.96
C PRO A 374 -9.74 67.03 20.55
N GLN A 375 -9.95 68.11 19.78
CA GLN A 375 -10.91 69.16 20.08
C GLN A 375 -12.36 68.72 19.80
N THR A 376 -13.25 69.09 20.71
CA THR A 376 -14.69 68.82 20.71
C THR A 376 -15.43 69.70 19.70
N ALA A 377 -16.37 69.11 18.95
CA ALA A 377 -17.37 69.82 18.14
C ALA A 377 -18.78 69.67 18.77
N PRO A 378 -19.68 70.67 18.65
CA PRO A 378 -21.03 70.62 19.23
C PRO A 378 -22.03 69.79 18.38
N PRO A 379 -23.17 69.39 18.98
CA PRO A 379 -23.99 68.28 18.50
C PRO A 379 -25.06 68.70 17.48
N ALA A 380 -25.44 67.75 16.62
CA ALA A 380 -26.67 67.78 15.84
C ALA A 380 -27.40 66.42 15.96
N PRO A 381 -28.75 66.42 15.87
CA PRO A 381 -29.61 65.45 16.54
C PRO A 381 -29.96 64.19 15.73
N GLU A 382 -30.42 63.19 16.49
CA GLU A 382 -30.91 61.87 16.11
C GLU A 382 -32.07 61.88 15.09
N GLU A 383 -32.12 60.86 14.23
CA GLU A 383 -33.34 60.06 14.06
C GLU A 383 -33.01 58.66 13.46
N ASN A 384 -33.35 57.61 14.22
CA ASN A 384 -33.52 56.23 13.74
C ASN A 384 -34.98 56.06 13.31
N ASP A 385 -35.25 55.41 12.17
CA ASP A 385 -35.85 54.06 12.13
C ASP A 385 -36.30 53.60 10.73
N ILE A 386 -35.79 52.42 10.37
CA ILE A 386 -36.48 51.22 9.84
C ILE A 386 -37.62 51.38 8.81
N ALA A 387 -37.43 50.80 7.60
CA ALA A 387 -38.32 49.79 7.00
C ALA A 387 -37.80 49.24 5.64
N SER A 388 -37.66 47.91 5.53
CA SER A 388 -37.61 47.10 4.29
C SER A 388 -38.97 47.17 3.52
N PRO A 389 -39.20 46.66 2.27
CA PRO A 389 -38.51 45.53 1.58
C PRO A 389 -38.43 45.51 0.02
N MET A 390 -37.72 44.48 -0.51
CA MET A 390 -37.87 43.73 -1.79
C MET A 390 -38.07 44.45 -3.16
N LYS A 391 -37.18 44.17 -4.15
CA LYS A 391 -37.52 43.42 -5.41
C LYS A 391 -36.31 43.08 -6.33
N LYS A 392 -36.42 41.87 -6.89
CA LYS A 392 -35.70 41.09 -7.93
C LYS A 392 -35.14 41.76 -9.22
N MET A 393 -34.22 40.98 -9.85
CA MET A 393 -33.90 40.78 -11.29
C MET A 393 -33.03 41.85 -11.99
N ASN A 394 -32.12 41.60 -12.95
CA ASN A 394 -31.73 40.42 -13.75
C ASN A 394 -30.40 40.71 -14.51
N SER A 395 -29.55 39.69 -14.65
CA SER A 395 -28.87 39.18 -15.87
C SER A 395 -28.31 40.08 -17.01
N GLY A 396 -27.17 39.65 -17.56
CA GLY A 396 -26.63 39.97 -18.90
C GLY A 396 -25.17 40.43 -18.83
N GLU A 397 -24.16 39.55 -18.96
CA GLU A 397 -23.58 39.06 -20.23
C GLU A 397 -22.91 40.20 -21.03
N ILE A 398 -21.59 40.14 -21.24
CA ILE A 398 -20.90 40.54 -22.46
C ILE A 398 -19.45 40.01 -22.44
N ASP A 399 -19.18 39.33 -23.54
CA ASP A 399 -17.98 38.75 -24.12
C ASP A 399 -16.93 39.81 -24.55
N SER A 400 -15.79 39.34 -25.05
CA SER A 400 -14.89 39.93 -26.08
C SER A 400 -13.39 40.13 -25.74
N ASN A 401 -12.61 39.17 -26.28
CA ASN A 401 -11.51 39.29 -27.23
C ASN A 401 -10.36 40.31 -27.04
N ASP A 402 -9.17 39.74 -26.86
CA ASP A 402 -8.08 39.67 -27.86
C ASP A 402 -7.60 40.97 -28.53
N MET A 403 -6.33 41.34 -28.27
CA MET A 403 -5.53 42.25 -29.10
C MET A 403 -4.04 41.89 -28.97
N MET A 404 -3.48 41.35 -30.05
CA MET A 404 -2.04 41.32 -30.35
C MET A 404 -1.57 42.71 -30.81
N GLY A 405 -0.36 43.11 -30.42
CA GLY A 405 0.32 44.30 -30.91
C GLY A 405 1.84 44.14 -30.87
N ASP A 406 2.47 44.24 -32.04
CA ASP A 406 3.89 44.05 -32.32
C ASP A 406 4.69 45.37 -32.29
N SER A 407 5.99 45.21 -32.04
CA SER A 407 7.14 46.01 -32.49
C SER A 407 7.74 47.16 -31.64
N SER A 408 9.02 46.90 -31.30
CA SER A 408 10.22 47.75 -31.50
C SER A 408 10.84 48.55 -30.32
N GLU A 409 12.07 48.11 -30.02
CA GLU A 409 13.34 48.82 -29.72
C GLU A 409 13.45 49.87 -28.61
N GLY A 410 14.43 49.64 -27.72
CA GLY A 410 15.03 50.68 -26.88
C GLY A 410 15.83 50.15 -25.69
N MET A 411 17.16 50.11 -25.85
CA MET A 411 18.24 49.90 -24.88
C MET A 411 17.90 50.12 -23.38
N VAL A 412 18.52 49.32 -22.49
CA VAL A 412 19.54 49.79 -21.51
C VAL A 412 19.96 48.69 -20.51
N LYS A 413 21.28 48.47 -20.47
CA LYS A 413 22.17 47.99 -19.38
C LYS A 413 22.13 46.52 -18.93
N ALA A 414 23.16 45.81 -19.41
CA ALA A 414 23.80 44.69 -18.75
C ALA A 414 24.16 45.02 -17.29
N ALA A 415 23.80 44.12 -16.38
CA ALA A 415 24.27 44.10 -15.00
C ALA A 415 25.67 43.47 -14.95
N LYS A 416 26.51 44.03 -14.07
CA LYS A 416 27.91 43.68 -13.84
C LYS A 416 28.10 42.20 -13.52
N GLU A 417 29.11 41.60 -14.17
CA GLU A 417 29.83 40.45 -13.63
C GLU A 417 30.56 40.90 -12.35
N ASP A 418 30.11 40.39 -11.21
CA ASP A 418 30.93 40.36 -10.01
C ASP A 418 31.86 39.14 -10.13
N ASN A 419 33.15 39.42 -10.28
CA ASN A 419 34.22 38.43 -10.20
C ASN A 419 34.23 37.82 -8.79
N ILE A 420 33.64 36.63 -8.65
CA ILE A 420 33.86 35.78 -7.48
C ILE A 420 35.03 34.87 -7.81
N ASN A 421 36.16 35.10 -7.14
CA ASN A 421 37.29 34.18 -7.13
C ASN A 421 36.80 32.82 -6.58
N ARG A 422 36.63 31.84 -7.46
CA ARG A 422 36.40 30.44 -7.11
C ARG A 422 37.75 29.74 -7.03
N SER A 423 38.22 29.42 -5.83
CA SER A 423 39.28 28.43 -5.66
C SER A 423 38.64 27.03 -5.66
N VAL A 424 39.00 26.23 -6.68
CA VAL A 424 38.66 24.81 -6.77
C VAL A 424 39.83 24.04 -6.20
N VAL A 425 39.62 23.31 -5.11
CA VAL A 425 40.63 22.37 -4.60
C VAL A 425 40.55 21.09 -5.44
N GLY A 426 41.52 20.94 -6.36
CA GLY A 426 41.69 19.76 -7.18
C GLY A 426 42.15 18.56 -6.35
N GLY A 427 41.33 17.51 -6.28
CA GLY A 427 41.73 16.20 -5.80
C GLY A 427 42.63 15.51 -6.83
N LEU A 428 43.90 15.28 -6.46
CA LEU A 428 44.83 14.48 -7.24
C LEU A 428 44.31 13.05 -7.42
N GLY A 429 44.29 12.60 -8.67
CA GLY A 429 44.02 11.21 -9.04
C GLY A 429 45.14 10.26 -8.62
N SER A 430 44.75 9.12 -8.08
CA SER A 430 45.57 7.91 -8.02
C SER A 430 45.17 6.98 -9.16
N LYS A 431 46.08 6.74 -10.13
CA LYS A 431 45.94 5.68 -11.13
C LYS A 431 46.37 4.32 -10.54
N PRO A 432 45.85 3.21 -11.10
CA PRO A 432 45.77 1.91 -10.44
C PRO A 432 47.03 1.07 -10.68
N ASN A 433 47.48 0.35 -9.65
CA ASN A 433 48.42 -0.76 -9.83
C ASN A 433 47.66 -2.08 -9.80
N ALA A 434 47.82 -2.81 -10.90
CA ALA A 434 47.38 -4.17 -11.08
C ALA A 434 48.06 -5.10 -10.06
N ALA A 435 47.24 -5.84 -9.32
CA ALA A 435 47.66 -7.05 -8.62
C ALA A 435 46.57 -8.11 -8.84
N THR A 436 46.86 -9.02 -9.76
CA THR A 436 46.18 -10.31 -9.93
C THR A 436 46.26 -11.10 -8.63
N ALA A 437 45.15 -11.23 -7.92
CA ALA A 437 44.97 -12.22 -6.86
C ALA A 437 43.92 -13.24 -7.32
N GLN A 438 44.40 -14.46 -7.61
CA GLN A 438 43.55 -15.63 -7.80
C GLN A 438 42.87 -15.96 -6.47
N VAL A 439 41.55 -15.85 -6.41
CA VAL A 439 40.76 -16.38 -5.30
C VAL A 439 40.28 -17.77 -5.71
N ILE A 440 40.81 -18.77 -5.01
CA ILE A 440 40.39 -20.17 -5.06
C ILE A 440 39.03 -20.25 -4.36
N THR A 441 37.98 -20.54 -5.13
CA THR A 441 36.64 -20.86 -4.63
C THR A 441 36.64 -22.31 -4.12
N THR A 442 36.77 -22.49 -2.81
CA THR A 442 36.41 -23.75 -2.15
C THR A 442 34.90 -23.80 -1.95
N ALA A 443 34.22 -24.60 -2.77
CA ALA A 443 32.83 -24.98 -2.55
C ALA A 443 32.73 -25.87 -1.31
N LEU A 444 32.03 -25.39 -0.29
CA LEU A 444 31.72 -26.16 0.92
C LEU A 444 30.43 -26.96 0.64
N PHE A 445 30.60 -28.21 0.23
CA PHE A 445 29.54 -29.22 0.21
C PHE A 445 29.19 -29.60 1.65
N ILE A 446 27.93 -29.39 2.06
CA ILE A 446 27.35 -29.98 3.26
C ILE A 446 26.38 -31.07 2.82
N PRO A 447 26.66 -32.36 3.07
CA PRO A 447 25.66 -33.41 3.04
C PRO A 447 25.35 -33.83 4.47
N VAL A 448 24.11 -33.65 4.94
CA VAL A 448 23.63 -34.38 6.12
C VAL A 448 22.26 -34.99 5.80
N PHE A 449 22.34 -36.17 5.20
CA PHE A 449 21.40 -37.25 5.48
C PHE A 449 21.79 -37.83 6.84
N ALA A 450 20.86 -37.83 7.81
CA ALA A 450 20.64 -38.91 8.79
C ALA A 450 19.70 -38.44 9.89
N LEU A 451 18.42 -38.83 9.81
CA LEU A 451 17.55 -39.01 10.97
C LEU A 451 16.40 -39.94 10.56
N LEU A 452 16.70 -41.24 10.57
CA LEU A 452 15.74 -42.34 10.63
C LEU A 452 16.35 -43.41 11.55
N ILE A 453 15.99 -43.32 12.83
CA ILE A 453 15.84 -44.45 13.76
C ILE A 453 14.55 -44.20 14.51
#